data_AF-A0A355X7K3-F1
#
_entry.id   AF-A0A355X7K3-F1
#
_cell.length_a   1.000
_cell.length_b   1.000
_cell.length_c   1.000
_cell.angle_alpha   90.00
_cell.angle_beta   90.00
_cell.angle_gamma   90.00
#
_symmetry.space_group_name_H-M   'P 1'
#
loop_
_entity.id
_entity.type
_entity.pdbx_description
1 polymer ?
#
loop_
_entity_poly.entity_id
_entity_poly.type
_entity_poly.pdbx_seq_one_letter_code
_entity_poly.pdbx_strand_id
1 'polypeptide(L)'
;MDIKKTMENLEKNGIKPYFVETREEVVPLVKTLINKGESVSNGGSQSLKETGVSELLACGDYDFIDRTGLEGEELRQSYIRAFGCDSYFCSSNAVTENGELYNVDG
;
A
#
# COMPACT_ATOMS: atom_id res chain seq x y z
N MET A 1 20.81 9.40 -2.98
CA MET A 1 20.14 8.09 -2.93
C MET A 1 20.42 7.38 -4.23
N ASP A 2 21.15 6.27 -4.17
CA ASP A 2 21.29 5.36 -5.31
C ASP A 2 20.08 4.43 -5.35
N ILE A 3 19.15 4.72 -6.28
CA ILE A 3 17.89 3.97 -6.41
C ILE A 3 18.17 2.51 -6.76
N LYS A 4 19.13 2.25 -7.65
CA LYS A 4 19.47 0.88 -8.07
C LYS A 4 20.02 0.07 -6.90
N LYS A 5 20.99 0.63 -6.17
CA LYS A 5 21.53 0.00 -4.95
C LYS A 5 20.44 -0.26 -3.91
N THR A 6 19.53 0.69 -3.72
CA THR A 6 18.42 0.55 -2.77
C THR A 6 17.50 -0.60 -3.18
N MET A 7 17.13 -0.68 -4.46
CA MET A 7 16.32 -1.78 -4.99
C MET A 7 17.01 -3.14 -4.84
N GLU A 8 18.29 -3.25 -5.18
CA GLU A 8 19.06 -4.49 -5.02
C GLU A 8 19.11 -4.97 -3.55
N ASN A 9 19.21 -4.03 -2.61
CA ASN A 9 19.22 -4.38 -1.18
C ASN A 9 17.82 -4.72 -0.64
N LEU A 10 16.75 -4.10 -1.14
CA LEU A 10 15.38 -4.52 -0.85
C LEU A 10 15.14 -5.97 -1.32
N GLU A 11 15.59 -6.32 -2.53
CA GLU A 11 15.47 -7.68 -3.06
C GLU A 11 16.22 -8.70 -2.20
N LYS A 12 17.43 -8.37 -1.73
CA LYS A 12 18.19 -9.21 -0.78
C LYS A 12 17.45 -9.45 0.53
N ASN A 13 16.62 -8.48 0.95
CA ASN A 13 15.79 -8.57 2.14
C ASN A 13 14.40 -9.18 1.86
N GLY A 14 14.19 -9.76 0.67
CA GLY A 14 12.93 -10.42 0.29
C GLY A 14 11.80 -9.47 -0.06
N ILE A 15 12.07 -8.17 -0.23
CA ILE A 15 11.10 -7.16 -0.64
C ILE A 15 11.31 -6.91 -2.13
N LYS A 16 10.32 -7.23 -2.96
CA LYS A 16 10.37 -6.93 -4.40
C LYS A 16 10.09 -5.45 -4.66
N PRO A 17 11.07 -4.65 -5.10
CA PRO A 17 10.87 -3.23 -5.32
C PRO A 17 10.31 -2.93 -6.70
N TYR A 18 9.60 -1.81 -6.81
CA TYR A 18 9.19 -1.22 -8.07
C TYR A 18 9.48 0.27 -8.02
N PHE A 19 9.87 0.84 -9.16
CA PHE A 19 10.18 2.27 -9.29
C PHE A 19 9.41 2.86 -10.46
N VAL A 20 8.86 4.05 -10.24
CA VAL A 20 8.23 4.90 -11.26
C VAL A 20 8.77 6.31 -11.08
N GLU A 21 8.94 7.04 -12.19
CA GLU A 21 9.52 8.40 -12.14
C GLU A 21 8.46 9.45 -11.81
N THR A 22 7.20 9.20 -12.18
CA THR A 22 6.11 10.17 -12.08
C THR A 22 4.94 9.63 -11.28
N ARG A 23 4.14 10.55 -10.72
CA ARG A 23 2.93 10.25 -9.94
C ARG A 23 1.89 9.52 -10.80
N GLU A 24 1.80 9.87 -12.07
CA GLU A 24 0.81 9.38 -13.01
C GLU A 24 1.00 7.88 -13.33
N GLU A 25 2.21 7.36 -13.12
CA GLU A 25 2.56 5.95 -13.34
C GLU A 25 2.21 5.04 -12.15
N VAL A 26 1.91 5.62 -10.98
CA VAL A 26 1.63 4.86 -9.75
C VAL A 26 0.37 3.98 -9.90
N VAL A 27 -0.76 4.56 -10.32
CA VAL A 27 -2.02 3.82 -10.49
C VAL A 27 -1.90 2.71 -11.55
N PRO A 28 -1.32 2.95 -12.74
CA PRO A 28 -1.01 1.89 -13.69
C PRO A 28 -0.19 0.75 -13.09
N LEU A 29 0.88 1.06 -12.35
CA LEU A 29 1.71 0.04 -11.70
C LEU A 29 0.91 -0.76 -10.67
N VAL A 30 0.17 -0.09 -9.77
CA VAL A 30 -0.61 -0.77 -8.72
C VAL A 30 -1.61 -1.75 -9.32
N LYS A 31 -2.30 -1.40 -10.42
CA LYS A 31 -3.21 -2.31 -11.14
C LYS A 31 -2.55 -3.61 -11.65
N THR A 32 -1.23 -3.65 -11.77
CA THR A 32 -0.50 -4.88 -12.14
C THR A 32 -0.13 -5.76 -10.94
N LEU A 33 -0.24 -5.21 -9.73
CA LEU A 33 0.18 -5.86 -8.47
C LEU A 33 -1.00 -6.48 -7.71
N ILE A 34 -2.21 -5.97 -7.92
CA ILE A 34 -3.44 -6.47 -7.30
C ILE A 34 -4.33 -7.14 -8.34
N ASN A 35 -4.96 -8.25 -7.96
CA ASN A 35 -5.88 -8.96 -8.84
C ASN A 35 -7.32 -8.47 -8.65
N LYS A 36 -8.13 -8.60 -9.71
CA LYS A 36 -9.56 -8.32 -9.62
C LYS A 36 -10.23 -9.24 -8.59
N GLY A 37 -11.08 -8.67 -7.76
CA GLY A 37 -11.83 -9.36 -6.71
C GLY A 37 -11.03 -9.62 -5.43
N GLU A 38 -9.74 -9.27 -5.36
CA GLU A 38 -8.97 -9.36 -4.12
C GLU A 38 -9.57 -8.47 -3.03
N SER A 39 -9.51 -8.97 -1.80
CA SER A 39 -9.79 -8.17 -0.63
C SER A 39 -8.60 -7.26 -0.33
N VAL A 40 -8.87 -5.96 -0.23
CA VAL A 40 -7.83 -4.94 -0.07
C VAL A 40 -8.16 -4.01 1.08
N SER A 41 -7.14 -3.53 1.80
CA SER A 41 -7.31 -2.50 2.82
C SER A 41 -6.06 -1.62 2.94
N ASN A 42 -6.14 -0.56 3.75
CA ASN A 42 -5.01 0.32 3.99
C ASN A 42 -5.00 0.90 5.41
N GLY A 43 -3.80 1.27 5.87
CA GLY A 43 -3.58 1.89 7.19
C GLY A 43 -3.96 3.36 7.29
N GLY A 44 -4.51 3.96 6.22
CA GLY A 44 -4.61 5.41 6.06
C GLY A 44 -3.27 5.98 5.60
N SER A 45 -3.24 6.47 4.36
CA SER A 45 -2.01 7.02 3.77
C SER A 45 -2.32 8.25 2.94
N GLN A 46 -1.61 9.33 3.24
CA GLN A 46 -1.70 10.55 2.46
C GLN A 46 -1.15 10.34 1.04
N SER A 47 -0.09 9.55 0.88
CA SER A 47 0.47 9.20 -0.42
C SER A 47 -0.52 8.43 -1.30
N LEU A 48 -1.37 7.56 -0.73
CA LEU A 48 -2.42 6.88 -1.51
C LEU A 48 -3.48 7.86 -2.03
N LYS A 49 -3.86 8.86 -1.22
CA LYS A 49 -4.78 9.93 -1.65
C LYS A 49 -4.14 10.79 -2.73
N GLU A 50 -2.90 11.21 -2.48
CA GLU A 50 -2.11 12.03 -3.40
C GLU A 50 -1.69 11.29 -4.66
N THR A 51 -1.80 9.99 -4.78
CA THR A 51 -1.48 9.28 -6.04
C THR A 51 -2.73 8.82 -6.77
N GLY A 52 -3.91 8.97 -6.17
CA GLY A 52 -5.17 8.45 -6.71
C GLY A 52 -5.37 6.96 -6.46
N VAL A 53 -4.48 6.30 -5.71
CA VAL A 53 -4.63 4.88 -5.35
C VAL A 53 -5.83 4.69 -4.42
N SER A 54 -6.13 5.64 -3.52
CA SER A 54 -7.34 5.54 -2.69
C SER A 54 -8.63 5.48 -3.54
N GLU A 55 -8.71 6.28 -4.61
CA GLU A 55 -9.83 6.24 -5.57
C GLU A 55 -9.86 4.90 -6.33
N LEU A 56 -8.69 4.40 -6.74
CA LEU A 56 -8.57 3.09 -7.40
C LEU A 56 -9.13 1.97 -6.53
N LEU A 57 -8.81 1.95 -5.24
CA LEU A 57 -9.30 0.92 -4.32
C LEU A 57 -10.80 1.04 -4.10
N ALA A 58 -11.33 2.26 -3.98
CA ALA A 58 -12.75 2.52 -3.73
C ALA A 58 -13.67 2.27 -4.94
N CYS A 59 -13.19 2.54 -6.15
CA CYS A 59 -14.00 2.45 -7.38
C CYS A 59 -13.59 1.30 -8.31
N GLY A 60 -12.54 0.55 -7.96
CA GLY A 60 -12.06 -0.58 -8.73
C GLY A 60 -12.86 -1.87 -8.51
N ASP A 61 -12.48 -2.92 -9.25
CA ASP A 61 -13.06 -4.26 -9.13
C ASP A 61 -12.43 -5.01 -7.93
N TYR A 62 -12.50 -4.47 -6.71
CA TYR A 62 -11.89 -5.03 -5.49
C TYR A 62 -12.89 -5.11 -4.32
N ASP A 63 -12.70 -6.05 -3.39
CA ASP A 63 -13.39 -6.02 -2.08
C ASP A 63 -12.63 -5.07 -1.14
N PHE A 64 -12.88 -3.77 -1.30
CA PHE A 64 -12.20 -2.76 -0.48
C PHE A 64 -12.82 -2.67 0.92
N ILE A 65 -12.04 -3.08 1.91
CA ILE A 65 -12.35 -2.95 3.33
C ILE A 65 -11.99 -1.51 3.75
N ASP A 66 -12.91 -0.58 3.46
CA ASP A 66 -12.80 0.82 3.86
C ASP A 66 -13.28 1.02 5.30
N ARG A 67 -12.46 1.70 6.10
CA ARG A 67 -12.76 2.06 7.49
C ARG A 67 -13.25 3.50 7.65
N THR A 68 -13.28 4.27 6.56
CA THR A 68 -13.62 5.70 6.59
C THR A 68 -15.05 5.90 7.06
N GLY A 69 -15.22 6.67 8.13
CA GLY A 69 -16.54 6.99 8.69
C GLY A 69 -17.21 5.86 9.49
N LEU A 70 -16.56 4.72 9.68
CA LEU A 70 -17.06 3.65 10.55
C LEU A 70 -16.77 3.96 12.02
N GLU A 71 -17.68 3.54 12.89
CA GLU A 71 -17.56 3.68 14.35
C GLU A 71 -17.95 2.38 15.08
N GLY A 72 -17.60 2.28 16.36
CA GLY A 72 -18.02 1.19 17.23
C GLY A 72 -17.69 -0.22 16.70
N GLU A 73 -18.70 -1.08 16.66
CA GLU A 73 -18.55 -2.49 16.25
C GLU A 73 -18.21 -2.64 14.76
N GLU A 74 -18.75 -1.78 13.89
CA GLU A 74 -18.47 -1.85 12.46
C GLU A 74 -17.00 -1.55 12.16
N LEU A 75 -16.44 -0.53 12.82
CA LEU A 75 -15.01 -0.22 12.75
C LEU A 75 -14.15 -1.37 13.29
N ARG A 76 -14.58 -2.02 14.38
CA ARG A 76 -13.88 -3.19 14.93
C ARG A 76 -13.85 -4.35 13.92
N GLN A 77 -14.99 -4.63 13.29
CA GLN A 77 -15.10 -5.68 12.27
C GLN A 77 -14.28 -5.37 11.02
N SER A 78 -14.22 -4.10 10.60
CA SER A 78 -13.37 -3.71 9.46
C SER A 78 -11.90 -3.97 9.75
N TYR A 79 -11.40 -3.68 10.96
CA TYR A 79 -10.02 -4.02 11.34
C TYR A 79 -9.76 -5.53 11.32
N ILE A 80 -10.69 -6.33 11.85
CA ILE A 80 -10.56 -7.80 11.83
C ILE A 80 -10.48 -8.34 10.41
N ARG A 81 -11.32 -7.83 9.49
CA ARG A 81 -11.26 -8.20 8.07
C ARG A 81 -9.96 -7.75 7.43
N ALA A 82 -9.49 -6.53 7.71
CA ALA A 82 -8.28 -5.97 7.13
C ALA A 82 -7.03 -6.78 7.48
N PHE A 83 -6.96 -7.39 8.68
CA PHE A 83 -5.85 -8.29 9.04
C PHE A 83 -5.71 -9.51 8.14
N GLY A 84 -6.81 -9.99 7.57
CA GLY A 84 -6.86 -11.16 6.70
C GLY A 84 -7.06 -10.84 5.22
N CYS A 85 -6.91 -9.57 4.82
CA CYS A 85 -7.06 -9.19 3.42
C CYS A 85 -5.89 -9.71 2.57
N ASP A 86 -6.13 -9.89 1.27
CA ASP A 86 -5.13 -10.41 0.33
C ASP A 86 -3.98 -9.42 0.13
N SER A 87 -4.32 -8.12 0.03
CA SER A 87 -3.35 -7.04 -0.16
C SER A 87 -3.60 -5.87 0.78
N TYR A 88 -2.61 -5.54 1.61
CA TYR A 88 -2.64 -4.42 2.53
C TYR A 88 -1.68 -3.31 2.12
N PHE A 89 -2.19 -2.09 1.96
CA PHE A 89 -1.38 -0.92 1.61
C PHE A 89 -0.94 -0.16 2.86
N CYS A 90 0.36 -0.01 3.03
CA CYS A 90 0.98 0.79 4.07
C CYS A 90 2.01 1.77 3.48
N SER A 91 2.37 2.78 4.26
CA SER A 91 3.47 3.68 3.94
C SER A 91 4.69 3.37 4.81
N SER A 92 5.84 3.89 4.43
CA SER A 92 7.03 3.91 5.28
C SER A 92 7.51 5.35 5.41
N ASN A 93 8.00 5.73 6.59
CA ASN A 93 8.51 7.09 6.81
C ASN A 93 9.80 7.30 6.01
N ALA A 94 10.62 6.25 5.83
CA ALA A 94 11.77 6.25 4.93
C ALA A 94 12.13 4.85 4.44
N VAL A 95 12.78 4.78 3.28
CA VAL A 95 13.42 3.57 2.76
C VAL A 95 14.92 3.82 2.73
N THR A 96 15.71 2.98 3.40
CA THR A 96 17.17 3.17 3.51
C THR A 96 17.89 2.55 2.31
N GLU A 97 19.08 3.03 1.97
CA GLU A 97 19.92 2.39 0.93
C GLU A 97 20.38 0.97 1.29
N ASN A 98 20.21 0.55 2.56
CA ASN A 98 20.48 -0.82 3.01
C ASN A 98 19.29 -1.75 2.77
N GLY A 99 18.19 -1.26 2.16
CA GLY A 99 17.01 -2.06 1.86
C GLY A 99 16.09 -2.26 3.05
N GLU A 100 16.02 -1.28 3.96
CA GLU A 100 15.19 -1.35 5.16
C GLU A 100 14.04 -0.35 5.07
N LEU A 101 12.88 -0.73 5.62
CA LEU A 101 11.75 0.16 5.83
C LEU A 101 11.86 0.76 7.24
N TYR A 102 11.80 2.07 7.34
CA TYR A 102 11.85 2.78 8.60
C TYR A 102 10.49 3.37 8.93
N ASN A 103 9.92 2.90 10.04
CA ASN A 103 8.64 3.34 10.56
C ASN A 103 8.85 3.84 12.00
N VAL A 104 8.61 5.14 12.23
CA VAL A 104 8.75 5.78 13.56
C VAL A 104 7.51 5.54 14.42
N ASP A 105 6.38 5.42 13.74
CA ASP A 105 5.07 5.41 14.35
C ASP A 105 4.46 4.01 14.15
N GLY A 106 4.12 3.36 15.26
CA GLY A 106 3.36 2.11 15.35
C GLY A 106 2.25 2.26 16.36
#